data_AF-A0A7S2RG38-F1
#
_entry.id   AF-A0A7S2RG38-F1
#
_cell.length_a   1.000
_cell.length_b   1.000
_cell.length_c   1.000
_cell.angle_alpha   90.00
_cell.angle_beta   90.00
_cell.angle_gamma   90.00
#
_symmetry.space_group_name_H-M   'P 1'
#
loop_
_entity.id
_entity.type
_entity.pdbx_description
1 polymer ?
#
loop_
_entity_poly.entity_id
_entity_poly.type
_entity_poly.pdbx_seq_one_letter_code
_entity_poly.pdbx_strand_id
1 'polypeptide(L)'
;MAARYCQTVNDFRGAIEFLLMAKRSADAFELATSHDTMEVFESALGGDGSPEEYNNIARYYETKQQWSKAAEFYAVCGQYHKALKLYLQCGENELEKAIEVVGRARSDMLTHTLIDYLMGETNGVVQDPVHIFRLYMALGNYPQAARTAMVIAHQERENGNYKSAHGTLYETHRELEARNIRVPQSLRTAFLLLHSYLLVKKRIKVDDHLGAARLLSRVAKNISKFPSHTVPIITSA
;
A
#
# COMPACT_ATOMS: atom_id res chain seq x y z
N MET A 1 43.19 -5.88 15.87
CA MET A 1 43.41 -5.68 17.33
C MET A 1 42.28 -4.89 17.97
N ALA A 2 41.78 -3.81 17.36
CA ALA A 2 40.63 -3.05 17.87
C ALA A 2 39.36 -3.90 18.12
N ALA A 3 38.93 -4.72 17.15
CA ALA A 3 37.74 -5.57 17.31
C ALA A 3 37.85 -6.57 18.49
N ARG A 4 39.02 -7.20 18.68
CA ARG A 4 39.26 -8.10 19.83
C ARG A 4 39.27 -7.36 21.16
N TYR A 5 39.79 -6.12 21.17
CA TYR A 5 39.77 -5.29 22.35
C TYR A 5 38.33 -4.87 22.73
N CYS A 6 37.53 -4.46 21.75
CA CYS A 6 36.09 -4.17 21.95
C CYS A 6 35.33 -5.39 22.48
N GLN A 7 35.63 -6.60 21.96
CA GLN A 7 35.09 -7.86 22.51
C GLN A 7 35.47 -8.08 23.98
N THR A 8 36.71 -7.80 24.39
CA THR A 8 37.13 -7.93 25.79
C THR A 8 36.48 -6.92 26.73
N VAL A 9 36.01 -5.79 26.19
CA VAL A 9 35.34 -4.71 26.93
C VAL A 9 33.80 -4.87 26.88
N ASN A 10 33.27 -5.94 26.27
CA ASN A 10 31.84 -6.16 25.98
C ASN A 10 31.21 -5.07 25.09
N ASP A 11 32.01 -4.30 24.35
CA ASP A 11 31.52 -3.39 23.32
C ASP A 11 31.36 -4.14 21.99
N PHE A 12 30.28 -4.92 21.89
CA PHE A 12 29.97 -5.70 20.70
C PHE A 12 29.59 -4.81 19.51
N ARG A 13 29.09 -3.59 19.76
CA ARG A 13 28.79 -2.61 18.71
C ARG A 13 30.05 -2.19 17.97
N GLY A 14 31.03 -1.66 18.71
CA GLY A 14 32.31 -1.27 18.12
C GLY A 14 33.03 -2.46 17.49
N ALA A 15 32.93 -3.65 18.09
CA ALA A 15 33.54 -4.86 17.52
C ALA A 15 32.98 -5.21 16.13
N ILE A 16 31.66 -5.12 15.93
CA ILE A 16 31.02 -5.38 14.63
C ILE A 16 31.44 -4.35 13.59
N GLU A 17 31.43 -3.06 13.94
CA GLU A 17 31.85 -1.98 13.03
C GLU A 17 33.32 -2.13 12.60
N PHE A 18 34.22 -2.44 13.55
CA PHE A 18 35.63 -2.68 13.24
C PHE A 18 35.85 -3.94 12.39
N LEU A 19 35.03 -4.98 12.54
CA LEU A 19 35.11 -6.19 11.71
C LEU A 19 34.59 -5.93 10.29
N LEU A 20 33.51 -5.16 10.13
CA LEU A 20 32.99 -4.74 8.83
C LEU A 20 33.98 -3.83 8.10
N MET A 21 34.57 -2.84 8.77
CA MET A 21 35.64 -2.00 8.21
C MET A 21 36.87 -2.82 7.78
N ALA A 22 37.16 -3.92 8.47
CA ALA A 22 38.23 -4.84 8.13
C ALA A 22 37.86 -5.85 7.02
N LYS A 23 36.69 -5.71 6.38
CA LYS A 23 36.15 -6.64 5.36
C LYS A 23 35.99 -8.09 5.84
N ARG A 24 35.77 -8.27 7.15
CA ARG A 24 35.54 -9.58 7.78
C ARG A 24 34.07 -9.73 8.14
N SER A 25 33.21 -9.72 7.12
CA SER A 25 31.76 -9.73 7.32
C SER A 25 31.23 -11.04 7.90
N ALA A 26 31.84 -12.19 7.57
CA ALA A 26 31.49 -13.49 8.16
C ALA A 26 31.67 -13.50 9.69
N ASP A 27 32.83 -13.04 10.18
CA ASP A 27 33.10 -12.96 11.62
C ASP A 27 32.20 -11.94 12.33
N ALA A 28 31.91 -10.81 11.66
CA ALA A 28 30.98 -9.81 12.17
C ALA A 28 29.55 -10.35 12.28
N PHE A 29 29.11 -11.15 11.30
CA PHE A 29 27.79 -11.78 11.28
C PHE A 29 27.65 -12.85 12.38
N GLU A 30 28.67 -13.69 12.59
CA GLU A 30 28.67 -14.66 13.68
C GLU A 30 28.61 -13.98 15.05
N LEU A 31 29.34 -12.88 15.22
CA LEU A 31 29.30 -12.07 16.44
C LEU A 31 27.93 -11.43 16.65
N ALA A 32 27.32 -10.89 15.59
CA ALA A 32 25.98 -10.32 15.66
C ALA A 32 24.91 -11.36 15.98
N THR A 33 25.03 -12.57 15.40
CA THR A 33 24.12 -13.69 15.61
C THR A 33 24.19 -14.23 17.04
N SER A 34 25.41 -14.38 17.58
CA SER A 34 25.63 -14.90 18.93
C SER A 34 25.17 -13.95 20.04
N HIS A 35 25.22 -12.64 19.78
CA HIS A 35 24.84 -11.60 20.75
C HIS A 35 23.47 -10.95 20.48
N ASP A 36 22.69 -11.45 19.51
CA ASP A 36 21.38 -10.90 19.12
C ASP A 36 21.43 -9.40 18.72
N THR A 37 22.58 -8.94 18.21
CA THR A 37 22.86 -7.54 17.85
C THR A 37 22.80 -7.31 16.35
N MET A 38 21.87 -8.00 15.67
CA MET A 38 21.76 -7.95 14.21
C MET A 38 21.41 -6.56 13.66
N GLU A 39 20.66 -5.76 14.42
CA GLU A 39 20.32 -4.39 14.04
C GLU A 39 21.58 -3.50 13.93
N VAL A 40 22.60 -3.77 14.73
CA VAL A 40 23.89 -3.08 14.64
C VAL A 40 24.60 -3.45 13.35
N PHE A 41 24.64 -4.75 13.05
CA PHE A 41 25.23 -5.25 11.81
C PHE A 41 24.53 -4.65 10.59
N GLU A 42 23.21 -4.60 10.58
CA GLU A 42 22.40 -3.94 9.57
C GLU A 42 22.75 -2.45 9.42
N SER A 43 22.78 -1.71 10.54
CA SER A 43 23.09 -0.28 10.53
C SER A 43 24.51 0.03 10.05
N ALA A 44 25.47 -0.83 10.40
CA ALA A 44 26.87 -0.70 10.02
C ALA A 44 27.13 -1.16 8.58
N LEU A 45 26.32 -2.10 8.05
CA LEU A 45 26.36 -2.52 6.65
C LEU A 45 25.75 -1.46 5.72
N GLY A 46 24.71 -0.76 6.18
CA GLY A 46 24.06 0.31 5.44
C GLY A 46 23.59 -0.14 4.06
N GLY A 47 23.91 0.66 3.02
CA GLY A 47 23.59 0.37 1.62
C GLY A 47 24.73 -0.27 0.80
N ASP A 48 25.90 -0.49 1.42
CA ASP A 48 27.09 -1.02 0.74
C ASP A 48 27.23 -2.55 0.87
N GLY A 49 26.19 -3.21 1.41
CA GLY A 49 26.18 -4.65 1.63
C GLY A 49 26.14 -5.46 0.34
N SER A 50 26.80 -6.60 0.35
CA SER A 50 26.70 -7.60 -0.72
C SER A 50 25.33 -8.31 -0.67
N PRO A 51 24.81 -8.80 -1.82
CA PRO A 51 23.60 -9.61 -1.84
C PRO A 51 23.66 -10.87 -0.95
N GLU A 52 24.85 -11.42 -0.71
CA GLU A 52 25.04 -12.57 0.17
C GLU A 52 24.85 -12.21 1.64
N GLU A 53 25.37 -11.05 2.07
CA GLU A 53 25.18 -10.54 3.44
C GLU A 53 23.72 -10.24 3.73
N TYR A 54 23.01 -9.58 2.81
CA TYR A 54 21.56 -9.35 2.95
C TYR A 54 20.76 -10.66 2.98
N ASN A 55 21.15 -11.68 2.21
CA ASN A 55 20.53 -13.00 2.29
C ASN A 55 20.75 -13.69 3.64
N ASN A 56 21.95 -13.57 4.22
CA ASN A 56 22.25 -14.12 5.53
C ASN A 56 21.45 -13.39 6.62
N ILE A 57 21.31 -12.06 6.52
CA ILE A 57 20.43 -11.27 7.40
C ILE A 57 18.98 -11.73 7.29
N ALA A 58 18.47 -11.90 6.06
CA ALA A 58 17.10 -12.36 5.83
C ALA A 58 16.83 -13.72 6.49
N ARG A 59 17.75 -14.69 6.33
CA ARG A 59 17.65 -16.02 6.95
C ARG A 59 17.67 -15.96 8.47
N TYR A 60 18.49 -15.09 9.05
CA TYR A 60 18.52 -14.91 10.49
C TYR A 60 17.15 -14.40 11.01
N TYR A 61 16.59 -13.36 10.39
CA TYR A 61 15.26 -12.86 10.76
C TYR A 61 14.15 -13.90 10.54
N GLU A 62 14.27 -14.75 9.50
CA GLU A 62 13.36 -15.86 9.25
C GLU A 62 13.41 -16.92 10.37
N THR A 63 14.60 -17.29 10.86
CA THR A 63 14.73 -18.23 12.00
C THR A 63 14.17 -17.66 13.31
N LYS A 64 14.21 -16.33 13.47
CA LYS A 64 13.61 -15.59 14.60
C LYS A 64 12.10 -15.33 14.41
N GLN A 65 11.49 -15.82 13.32
CA GLN A 65 10.08 -15.59 12.96
C GLN A 65 9.71 -14.11 12.76
N GLN A 66 10.69 -13.26 12.47
CA GLN A 66 10.47 -11.86 12.12
C GLN A 66 10.23 -11.74 10.60
N TRP A 67 9.06 -12.20 10.17
CA TRP A 67 8.69 -12.34 8.76
C TRP A 67 8.77 -11.01 7.97
N SER A 68 8.30 -9.90 8.55
CA SER A 68 8.31 -8.58 7.90
C SER A 68 9.71 -8.10 7.56
N LYS A 69 10.66 -8.19 8.51
CA LYS A 69 12.05 -7.79 8.29
C LYS A 69 12.75 -8.73 7.32
N ALA A 70 12.55 -10.04 7.46
CA ALA A 70 13.10 -11.03 6.55
C ALA A 70 12.67 -10.77 5.09
N ALA A 71 11.39 -10.48 4.87
CA ALA A 71 10.82 -10.18 3.57
C ALA A 71 11.44 -8.93 2.92
N GLU A 72 11.73 -7.90 3.71
CA GLU A 72 12.37 -6.67 3.24
C GLU A 72 13.76 -6.93 2.69
N PHE A 73 14.59 -7.68 3.43
CA PHE A 73 15.93 -8.07 2.95
C PHE A 73 15.86 -9.00 1.74
N TYR A 74 14.91 -9.94 1.69
CA TYR A 74 14.72 -10.74 0.48
C TYR A 74 14.29 -9.91 -0.74
N ALA A 75 13.52 -8.84 -0.54
CA ALA A 75 13.15 -7.92 -1.62
C ALA A 75 14.36 -7.12 -2.12
N VAL A 76 15.24 -6.65 -1.23
CA VAL A 76 16.51 -5.99 -1.60
C VAL A 76 17.42 -6.93 -2.40
N CYS A 77 17.47 -8.20 -2.03
CA CYS A 77 18.20 -9.25 -2.77
C CYS A 77 17.58 -9.63 -4.13
N GLY A 78 16.44 -9.04 -4.52
CA GLY A 78 15.71 -9.39 -5.75
C GLY A 78 14.94 -10.72 -5.68
N GLN A 79 14.84 -11.35 -4.50
CA GLN A 79 14.07 -12.58 -4.28
C GLN A 79 12.60 -12.27 -4.00
N TYR A 80 11.95 -11.58 -4.92
CA TYR A 80 10.58 -11.07 -4.76
C TYR A 80 9.53 -12.15 -4.48
N HIS A 81 9.70 -13.36 -5.01
CA HIS A 81 8.77 -14.46 -4.76
C HIS A 81 8.75 -14.92 -3.29
N LYS A 82 9.93 -15.00 -2.66
CA LYS A 82 10.03 -15.33 -1.22
C LYS A 82 9.56 -14.17 -0.36
N ALA A 83 9.98 -12.96 -0.69
CA ALA A 83 9.54 -11.75 0.00
C ALA A 83 8.01 -11.65 0.03
N LEU A 84 7.35 -11.86 -1.11
CA LEU A 84 5.88 -11.84 -1.19
C LEU A 84 5.24 -12.88 -0.28
N LYS A 85 5.72 -14.13 -0.31
CA LYS A 85 5.19 -15.21 0.55
C LYS A 85 5.27 -14.86 2.04
N LEU A 86 6.41 -14.30 2.47
CA LEU A 86 6.64 -13.89 3.85
C LEU A 86 5.73 -12.72 4.25
N TYR A 87 5.55 -11.72 3.37
CA TYR A 87 4.60 -10.63 3.64
C TYR A 87 3.15 -11.11 3.73
N LEU A 88 2.74 -12.04 2.86
CA LEU A 88 1.39 -12.62 2.91
C LEU A 88 1.15 -13.45 4.18
N GLN A 89 2.22 -14.01 4.77
CA GLN A 89 2.16 -14.73 6.05
C GLN A 89 1.99 -13.78 7.24
N CYS A 90 2.45 -12.53 7.16
CA CYS A 90 2.18 -11.51 8.17
C CYS A 90 0.72 -11.06 8.21
N GLY A 91 -0.03 -11.28 7.13
CA GLY A 91 -1.41 -10.82 6.99
C GLY A 91 -1.52 -9.34 6.58
N GLU A 92 -2.64 -8.71 6.95
CA GLU A 92 -3.04 -7.39 6.46
C GLU A 92 -2.06 -6.26 6.81
N ASN A 93 -1.36 -6.37 7.94
CA ASN A 93 -0.44 -5.32 8.43
C ASN A 93 0.72 -5.01 7.47
N GLU A 94 1.10 -5.95 6.61
CA GLU A 94 2.23 -5.81 5.68
C GLU A 94 1.79 -5.87 4.20
N LEU A 95 0.48 -5.81 3.95
CA LEU A 95 -0.08 -5.91 2.61
C LEU A 95 0.34 -4.73 1.72
N GLU A 96 0.52 -3.54 2.31
CA GLU A 96 1.06 -2.37 1.60
C GLU A 96 2.49 -2.63 1.08
N LYS A 97 3.35 -3.25 1.90
CA LYS A 97 4.72 -3.60 1.49
C LYS A 97 4.73 -4.72 0.46
N ALA A 98 3.81 -5.69 0.57
CA ALA A 98 3.62 -6.73 -0.44
C ALA A 98 3.28 -6.12 -1.81
N ILE A 99 2.37 -5.14 -1.85
CA ILE A 99 2.01 -4.40 -3.06
C ILE A 99 3.22 -3.67 -3.64
N GLU A 100 4.02 -3.02 -2.79
CA GLU A 100 5.23 -2.32 -3.23
C GLU A 100 6.24 -3.29 -3.86
N VAL A 101 6.48 -4.45 -3.24
CA VAL A 101 7.35 -5.49 -3.78
C VAL A 101 6.88 -5.97 -5.15
N VAL A 102 5.59 -6.24 -5.32
CA VAL A 102 5.03 -6.65 -6.61
C VAL A 102 5.14 -5.53 -7.65
N GLY A 103 4.89 -4.28 -7.25
CA GLY A 103 5.07 -3.09 -8.08
C GLY A 103 6.51 -2.88 -8.55
N ARG A 104 7.50 -3.18 -7.70
CA ARG A 104 8.93 -3.16 -8.04
C ARG A 104 9.32 -4.33 -8.94
N ALA A 105 8.83 -5.54 -8.63
CA ALA A 105 9.16 -6.75 -9.38
C ALA A 105 8.56 -6.77 -10.80
N ARG A 106 7.39 -6.12 -11.00
CA ARG A 106 6.65 -6.07 -12.27
C ARG A 106 6.48 -7.44 -12.94
N SER A 107 6.30 -8.49 -12.13
CA SER A 107 6.10 -9.85 -12.60
C SER A 107 4.60 -10.17 -12.62
N ASP A 108 4.11 -10.66 -13.76
CA ASP A 108 2.71 -11.06 -13.91
C ASP A 108 2.34 -12.20 -12.94
N MET A 109 3.24 -13.17 -12.74
CA MET A 109 2.99 -14.27 -11.81
C MET A 109 2.80 -13.79 -10.36
N LEU A 110 3.64 -12.84 -9.90
CA LEU A 110 3.52 -12.27 -8.55
C LEU A 110 2.27 -11.40 -8.42
N THR A 111 1.91 -10.70 -9.50
CA THR A 111 0.69 -9.90 -9.57
C THR A 111 -0.54 -10.78 -9.43
N HIS A 112 -0.62 -11.88 -10.19
CA HIS A 112 -1.71 -12.85 -10.07
C HIS A 112 -1.78 -13.46 -8.66
N THR A 113 -0.64 -13.89 -8.12
CA THR A 113 -0.58 -14.46 -6.75
C THR A 113 -1.14 -13.49 -5.71
N LEU A 114 -0.81 -12.19 -5.82
CA LEU A 114 -1.32 -11.18 -4.90
C LEU A 114 -2.80 -10.87 -5.14
N ILE A 115 -3.27 -10.88 -6.38
CA ILE A 115 -4.70 -10.72 -6.70
C ILE A 115 -5.51 -11.87 -6.12
N ASP A 116 -5.08 -13.12 -6.30
CA ASP A 116 -5.78 -14.31 -5.78
C ASP A 116 -5.87 -14.25 -4.24
N TYR A 117 -4.81 -13.75 -3.58
CA TYR A 117 -4.83 -13.48 -2.14
C TYR A 117 -5.83 -12.38 -1.75
N LEU A 118 -5.86 -11.26 -2.50
CA LEU A 118 -6.79 -10.16 -2.24
C LEU A 118 -8.26 -10.56 -2.50
N MET A 119 -8.50 -11.46 -3.45
CA MET A 119 -9.84 -12.00 -3.74
C MET A 119 -10.27 -13.11 -2.77
N GLY A 120 -9.41 -13.49 -1.82
CA GLY A 120 -9.73 -14.51 -0.83
C GLY A 120 -9.62 -15.94 -1.33
N GLU A 121 -9.07 -16.18 -2.53
CA GLU A 121 -8.95 -17.54 -3.08
C GLU A 121 -7.94 -18.39 -2.29
N THR A 122 -6.94 -17.76 -1.67
CA THR A 122 -5.89 -18.45 -0.91
C THR A 122 -6.15 -18.52 0.60
N ASN A 123 -6.81 -17.52 1.18
CA ASN A 123 -7.01 -17.39 2.64
C ASN A 123 -8.50 -17.41 3.06
N GLY A 124 -9.43 -17.49 2.10
CA GLY A 124 -10.87 -17.49 2.35
C GLY A 124 -11.47 -16.12 2.71
N VAL A 125 -10.65 -15.06 2.78
CA VAL A 125 -11.08 -13.71 3.20
C VAL A 125 -10.85 -12.72 2.07
N VAL A 126 -11.95 -12.19 1.52
CA VAL A 126 -11.89 -11.11 0.54
C VAL A 126 -11.39 -9.84 1.24
N GLN A 127 -10.25 -9.33 0.75
CA GLN A 127 -9.64 -8.11 1.26
C GLN A 127 -10.35 -6.87 0.74
N ASP A 128 -10.11 -5.73 1.39
CA ASP A 128 -10.68 -4.45 0.95
C ASP A 128 -10.25 -4.17 -0.51
N PRO A 129 -11.20 -3.95 -1.44
CA PRO A 129 -10.94 -3.55 -2.82
C PRO A 129 -9.94 -2.40 -3.00
N VAL A 130 -9.76 -1.54 -1.99
CA VAL A 130 -8.74 -0.48 -1.95
C VAL A 130 -7.33 -1.03 -2.21
N HIS A 131 -7.02 -2.25 -1.75
CA HIS A 131 -5.72 -2.88 -1.99
C HIS A 131 -5.49 -3.26 -3.45
N ILE A 132 -6.52 -3.74 -4.14
CA ILE A 132 -6.47 -4.04 -5.59
C ILE A 132 -6.25 -2.75 -6.38
N PHE A 133 -6.91 -1.66 -5.98
CA PHE A 133 -6.68 -0.35 -6.57
C PHE A 133 -5.21 0.09 -6.40
N ARG A 134 -4.67 0.02 -5.18
CA ARG A 134 -3.26 0.37 -4.89
C ARG A 134 -2.27 -0.50 -5.66
N LEU A 135 -2.57 -1.79 -5.83
CA LEU A 135 -1.77 -2.70 -6.65
C LEU A 135 -1.68 -2.24 -8.10
N TYR A 136 -2.81 -1.95 -8.75
CA TYR A 136 -2.79 -1.47 -10.13
C TYR A 136 -2.12 -0.10 -10.28
N MET A 137 -2.22 0.76 -9.26
CA MET A 137 -1.50 2.04 -9.22
C MET A 137 0.02 1.86 -9.11
N ALA A 138 0.48 0.89 -8.30
CA ALA A 138 1.89 0.54 -8.16
C ALA A 138 2.47 -0.09 -9.45
N LEU A 139 1.68 -0.91 -10.14
CA LEU A 139 2.04 -1.50 -11.43
C LEU A 139 2.00 -0.51 -12.60
N GLY A 140 1.41 0.68 -12.41
CA GLY A 140 1.18 1.65 -13.47
C GLY A 140 0.08 1.24 -14.45
N ASN A 141 -0.79 0.29 -14.07
CA ASN A 141 -1.95 -0.12 -14.86
C ASN A 141 -3.16 0.78 -14.56
N TYR A 142 -3.06 2.04 -14.96
CA TYR A 142 -4.06 3.07 -14.69
C TYR A 142 -5.47 2.77 -15.24
N PRO A 143 -5.63 2.15 -16.44
CA PRO A 143 -6.95 1.79 -16.94
C PRO A 143 -7.66 0.79 -16.02
N GLN A 144 -6.93 -0.19 -15.48
CA GLN A 144 -7.50 -1.15 -14.52
C GLN A 144 -7.76 -0.48 -13.16
N ALA A 145 -6.83 0.34 -12.66
CA ALA A 145 -7.03 1.09 -11.43
C ALA A 145 -8.31 1.95 -11.47
N ALA A 146 -8.53 2.66 -12.57
CA ALA A 146 -9.74 3.48 -12.75
C ALA A 146 -11.04 2.65 -12.81
N ARG A 147 -10.99 1.44 -13.42
CA ARG A 147 -12.13 0.51 -13.41
C ARG A 147 -12.42 0.00 -12.01
N THR A 148 -11.39 -0.42 -11.27
CA THR A 148 -11.54 -0.86 -9.88
C THR A 148 -12.09 0.26 -9.01
N ALA A 149 -11.56 1.48 -9.10
CA ALA A 149 -12.06 2.63 -8.36
C ALA A 149 -13.56 2.91 -8.64
N MET A 150 -14.01 2.72 -9.88
CA MET A 150 -15.43 2.82 -10.23
C MET A 150 -16.28 1.74 -9.57
N VAL A 151 -15.79 0.51 -9.46
CA VAL A 151 -16.48 -0.59 -8.75
C VAL A 151 -16.57 -0.30 -7.26
N ILE A 152 -15.47 0.15 -6.64
CA ILE A 152 -15.44 0.54 -5.21
C ILE A 152 -16.44 1.65 -4.94
N ALA A 153 -16.38 2.72 -5.72
CA ALA A 153 -17.30 3.85 -5.57
C ALA A 153 -18.76 3.46 -5.81
N HIS A 154 -19.01 2.50 -6.72
CA HIS A 154 -20.35 1.95 -6.92
C HIS A 154 -20.85 1.21 -5.68
N GLN A 155 -20.03 0.32 -5.11
CA GLN A 155 -20.40 -0.44 -3.92
C GLN A 155 -20.64 0.47 -2.72
N GLU A 156 -19.75 1.42 -2.47
CA GLU A 156 -19.90 2.40 -1.39
C GLU A 156 -21.17 3.25 -1.56
N ARG A 157 -21.53 3.59 -2.79
CA ARG A 157 -22.76 4.34 -3.11
C ARG A 157 -24.02 3.53 -2.83
N GLU A 158 -24.04 2.24 -3.16
CA GLU A 158 -25.15 1.32 -2.83
C GLU A 158 -25.28 1.13 -1.31
N ASN A 159 -24.16 1.09 -0.59
CA ASN A 159 -24.12 1.06 0.88
C ASN A 159 -24.57 2.39 1.53
N GLY A 160 -24.78 3.46 0.76
CA GLY A 160 -25.13 4.79 1.26
C GLY A 160 -23.93 5.66 1.71
N ASN A 161 -22.71 5.18 1.53
CA ASN A 161 -21.46 5.85 1.91
C ASN A 161 -20.97 6.84 0.84
N TYR A 162 -21.80 7.82 0.49
CA TYR A 162 -21.50 8.76 -0.60
C TYR A 162 -20.22 9.60 -0.40
N LYS A 163 -19.80 9.83 0.85
CA LYS A 163 -18.54 10.52 1.15
C LYS A 163 -17.32 9.66 0.84
N SER A 164 -17.38 8.37 1.19
CA SER A 164 -16.33 7.40 0.91
C SER A 164 -16.17 7.21 -0.60
N ALA A 165 -17.29 6.95 -1.30
CA ALA A 165 -17.33 6.87 -2.76
C ALA A 165 -16.76 8.12 -3.45
N HIS A 166 -17.06 9.32 -2.92
CA HIS A 166 -16.49 10.56 -3.44
C HIS A 166 -14.97 10.64 -3.22
N GLY A 167 -14.50 10.25 -2.03
CA GLY A 167 -13.08 10.22 -1.68
C GLY A 167 -12.27 9.32 -2.61
N THR A 168 -12.71 8.07 -2.82
CA THR A 168 -12.04 7.14 -3.74
C THR A 168 -11.93 7.70 -5.15
N LEU A 169 -13.04 8.23 -5.71
CA LEU A 169 -13.01 8.80 -7.05
C LEU A 169 -12.15 10.07 -7.14
N TYR A 170 -12.12 10.87 -6.08
CA TYR A 170 -11.28 12.07 -6.00
C TYR A 170 -9.80 11.72 -6.00
N GLU A 171 -9.40 10.77 -5.16
CA GLU A 171 -8.01 10.30 -5.07
C GLU A 171 -7.54 9.74 -6.42
N THR A 172 -8.34 8.86 -7.04
CA THR A 172 -8.03 8.34 -8.37
C THR A 172 -7.94 9.46 -9.42
N HIS A 173 -8.85 10.43 -9.41
CA HIS A 173 -8.79 11.57 -10.34
C HIS A 173 -7.50 12.36 -10.17
N ARG A 174 -7.15 12.71 -8.92
CA ARG A 174 -5.95 13.47 -8.58
C ARG A 174 -4.68 12.73 -8.98
N GLU A 175 -4.62 11.42 -8.76
CA GLU A 175 -3.45 10.60 -9.12
C GLU A 175 -3.28 10.46 -10.63
N LEU A 176 -4.36 10.30 -11.38
CA LEU A 176 -4.32 10.26 -12.85
C LEU A 176 -3.88 11.62 -13.42
N GLU A 177 -4.41 12.73 -12.90
CA GLU A 177 -4.01 14.07 -13.32
C GLU A 177 -2.55 14.39 -12.99
N ALA A 178 -2.08 14.02 -11.79
CA ALA A 178 -0.69 14.23 -11.38
C ALA A 178 0.32 13.52 -12.31
N ARG A 179 -0.11 12.42 -12.94
CA ARG A 179 0.70 11.64 -13.90
C ARG A 179 0.41 12.00 -15.36
N ASN A 180 -0.34 13.08 -15.63
CA ASN A 180 -0.76 13.52 -16.96
C ASN A 180 -1.53 12.46 -17.77
N ILE A 181 -2.31 11.62 -17.09
CA ILE A 181 -3.10 10.57 -17.72
C ILE A 181 -4.52 11.06 -17.91
N ARG A 182 -5.08 10.82 -19.11
CA ARG A 182 -6.44 11.20 -19.41
C ARG A 182 -7.42 10.47 -18.50
N VAL A 183 -8.12 11.21 -17.66
CA VAL A 183 -9.16 10.67 -16.79
C VAL A 183 -10.33 10.13 -17.62
N PRO A 184 -10.78 8.89 -17.40
CA PRO A 184 -11.95 8.34 -18.07
C PRO A 184 -13.20 9.19 -17.83
N GLN A 185 -13.99 9.41 -18.88
CA GLN A 185 -15.20 10.26 -18.79
C GLN A 185 -16.24 9.69 -17.81
N SER A 186 -16.31 8.37 -17.69
CA SER A 186 -17.17 7.68 -16.71
C SER A 186 -16.80 8.07 -15.28
N LEU A 187 -15.51 8.02 -14.93
CA LEU A 187 -14.98 8.41 -13.62
C LEU A 187 -15.28 9.88 -13.32
N ARG A 188 -14.97 10.77 -14.28
CA ARG A 188 -15.25 12.21 -14.13
C ARG A 188 -16.74 12.49 -13.91
N THR A 189 -17.61 11.81 -14.65
CA THR A 189 -19.07 11.99 -14.54
C THR A 189 -19.59 11.50 -13.18
N ALA A 190 -19.13 10.34 -12.72
CA ALA A 190 -19.49 9.79 -11.41
C ALA A 190 -18.98 10.68 -10.26
N PHE A 191 -17.71 11.11 -10.34
CA PHE A 191 -17.10 12.03 -9.38
C PHE A 191 -17.90 13.33 -9.26
N LEU A 192 -18.19 13.99 -10.39
CA LEU A 192 -18.92 15.26 -10.39
C LEU A 192 -20.35 15.12 -9.86
N LEU A 193 -20.98 13.96 -10.05
CA LEU A 193 -22.32 13.70 -9.52
C LEU A 193 -22.30 13.60 -7.98
N LEU A 194 -21.38 12.82 -7.42
CA LEU A 194 -21.19 12.74 -5.97
C LEU A 194 -20.73 14.06 -5.37
N HIS A 195 -19.85 14.78 -6.06
CA HIS A 195 -19.39 16.09 -5.65
C HIS A 195 -20.54 17.11 -5.59
N SER A 196 -21.43 17.09 -6.58
CA SER A 196 -22.63 17.93 -6.59
C SER A 196 -23.50 17.65 -5.37
N TYR A 197 -23.73 16.37 -5.05
CA TYR A 197 -24.50 15.95 -3.86
C TYR A 197 -23.88 16.45 -2.54
N LEU A 198 -22.57 16.32 -2.36
CA LEU A 198 -21.89 16.76 -1.13
C LEU A 198 -21.86 18.29 -0.98
N LEU A 199 -21.78 19.01 -2.10
CA LEU A 199 -21.76 20.47 -2.11
C LEU A 199 -23.10 21.10 -1.72
N VAL A 200 -24.25 20.46 -1.99
CA VAL A 200 -25.58 20.99 -1.65
C VAL A 200 -25.64 21.43 -0.18
N LYS A 201 -25.27 20.54 0.75
CA LYS A 201 -25.28 20.85 2.19
C LYS A 201 -24.33 21.99 2.55
N LYS A 202 -23.20 22.12 1.85
CA LYS A 202 -22.24 23.22 2.08
C LYS A 202 -22.78 24.55 1.54
N ARG A 203 -23.42 24.54 0.37
CA ARG A 203 -23.96 25.74 -0.30
C ARG A 203 -25.15 26.33 0.46
N ILE A 204 -26.04 25.48 0.98
CA ILE A 204 -27.15 25.90 1.84
C ILE A 204 -26.64 26.63 3.10
N LYS A 205 -25.51 26.20 3.68
CA LYS A 205 -24.92 26.85 4.88
C LYS A 205 -24.29 28.22 4.60
N VAL A 206 -24.03 28.55 3.34
CA VAL A 206 -23.44 29.82 2.91
C VAL A 206 -24.53 30.71 2.29
N ASP A 207 -25.80 30.40 2.55
CA ASP A 207 -27.01 31.07 2.00
C ASP A 207 -27.07 31.13 0.45
N ASP A 208 -26.27 30.31 -0.24
CA ASP A 208 -26.30 30.15 -1.70
C ASP A 208 -27.37 29.12 -2.10
N HIS A 209 -28.62 29.51 -1.93
CA HIS A 209 -29.78 28.66 -2.24
C HIS A 209 -29.92 28.38 -3.74
N LEU A 210 -29.58 29.35 -4.60
CA LEU A 210 -29.67 29.19 -6.05
C LEU A 210 -28.64 28.18 -6.56
N GLY A 211 -27.40 28.24 -6.05
CA GLY A 211 -26.36 27.26 -6.35
C GLY A 211 -26.74 25.87 -5.84
N ALA A 212 -27.28 25.78 -4.63
CA ALA A 212 -27.77 24.52 -4.07
C ALA A 212 -28.90 23.89 -4.92
N ALA A 213 -29.89 24.68 -5.36
CA ALA A 213 -31.00 24.20 -6.18
C ALA A 213 -30.54 23.65 -7.54
N ARG A 214 -29.56 24.29 -8.19
CA ARG A 214 -28.97 23.79 -9.46
C ARG A 214 -28.27 22.45 -9.26
N LEU A 215 -27.52 22.31 -8.17
CA LEU A 215 -26.84 21.06 -7.83
C LEU A 215 -27.86 19.96 -7.48
N LEU A 216 -28.90 20.29 -6.71
CA LEU A 216 -30.00 19.37 -6.38
C LEU A 216 -30.73 18.89 -7.63
N SER A 217 -31.05 19.77 -8.58
CA SER A 217 -31.70 19.39 -9.84
C SER A 217 -30.87 18.36 -10.62
N ARG A 218 -29.54 18.51 -10.65
CA ARG A 218 -28.65 17.52 -11.28
C ARG A 218 -28.67 16.17 -10.56
N VAL A 219 -28.70 16.18 -9.23
CA VAL A 219 -28.74 14.98 -8.39
C VAL A 219 -30.10 14.28 -8.52
N ALA A 220 -31.21 15.01 -8.46
CA ALA A 220 -32.57 14.51 -8.61
C ALA A 220 -32.80 13.84 -9.97
N LYS A 221 -32.25 14.40 -11.05
CA LYS A 221 -32.24 13.75 -12.39
C LYS A 221 -31.50 12.41 -12.41
N ASN A 222 -30.65 12.13 -11.43
CA ASN A 222 -29.88 10.89 -11.28
C ASN A 222 -30.24 10.15 -9.99
N ILE A 223 -31.48 10.27 -9.51
CA ILE A 223 -31.91 9.75 -8.20
C ILE A 223 -31.70 8.23 -8.04
N SER A 224 -31.79 7.48 -9.14
CA SER A 224 -31.52 6.03 -9.15
C SER A 224 -30.10 5.67 -8.68
N LYS A 225 -29.18 6.64 -8.69
CA LYS A 225 -27.81 6.49 -8.17
C LYS A 225 -27.69 6.82 -6.68
N PHE A 226 -28.77 7.16 -5.98
CA PHE A 226 -28.77 7.51 -4.56
C PHE A 226 -29.84 6.73 -3.78
N PRO A 227 -29.83 5.39 -3.79
CA PRO A 227 -30.91 4.57 -3.26
C PRO A 227 -31.25 4.92 -1.81
N SER A 228 -30.23 5.00 -0.94
CA SER A 228 -30.40 5.27 0.50
C SER A 228 -30.86 6.70 0.84
N HIS A 229 -30.67 7.67 -0.07
CA HIS A 229 -31.05 9.06 0.14
C HIS A 229 -32.15 9.55 -0.81
N THR A 230 -32.90 8.64 -1.40
CA THR A 230 -33.99 8.96 -2.34
C THR A 230 -35.00 9.94 -1.75
N VAL A 231 -35.51 9.64 -0.55
CA VAL A 231 -36.55 10.45 0.11
C VAL A 231 -36.04 11.87 0.46
N PRO A 232 -34.91 12.04 1.19
CA PRO A 232 -34.39 13.38 1.48
C PRO A 232 -34.07 14.24 0.26
N ILE A 233 -33.62 13.63 -0.84
CA ILE A 233 -33.28 14.36 -2.06
C ILE A 233 -34.55 14.86 -2.75
N ILE A 234 -35.58 14.02 -2.87
CA ILE A 234 -36.85 14.40 -3.50
C ILE A 234 -37.60 15.44 -2.67
N THR A 235 -37.58 15.35 -1.34
CA THR A 235 -38.25 16.34 -0.49
C THR A 235 -37.56 17.70 -0.44
N SER A 236 -36.26 17.76 -0.80
CA SER A 236 -35.47 18.99 -0.79
C SER A 236 -35.31 19.64 -2.17
N ALA A 237 -35.66 18.94 -3.25
CA ALA A 237 -35.52 19.38 -4.64
C ALA A 237 -36.79 20.09 -5.14
#